data_AF-A0A0R2FFB1-F1
#
_entry.id   AF-A0A0R2FFB1-F1
#
_cell.length_a   1.000
_cell.length_b   1.000
_cell.length_c   1.000
_cell.angle_alpha   90.00
_cell.angle_beta   90.00
_cell.angle_gamma   90.00
#
_symmetry.space_group_name_H-M   'P 1'
#
loop_
_entity.id
_entity.type
_entity.pdbx_description
1 polymer ?
#
loop_
_entity_poly.entity_id
_entity_poly.type
_entity_poly.pdbx_seq_one_letter_code
_entity_poly.pdbx_strand_id
1 'polypeptide(L)'
;MVIDYDFIADFLVFLAAFSKDGVEIKENQVIDFATSNGVGIQQLATSEVLLFTAKIITKCPRKVGTSFVNLCPGVLTDAGLNLVKQLSGKEKNLFHYSNK
;
A
#
# COMPACT_ATOMS: atom_id res chain seq x y z
N MET A 1 -12.30 7.46 11.52
CA MET A 1 -11.44 6.40 10.96
C MET A 1 -10.03 6.92 11.02
N VAL A 2 -9.15 6.28 11.79
CA VAL A 2 -7.74 6.68 11.86
C VAL A 2 -7.03 5.98 10.72
N ILE A 3 -6.25 6.72 9.94
CA ILE A 3 -5.42 6.15 8.89
C ILE A 3 -4.28 5.41 9.59
N ASP A 4 -4.18 4.10 9.35
CA ASP A 4 -3.08 3.28 9.85
C ASP A 4 -1.88 3.42 8.93
N TYR A 5 -0.97 4.32 9.32
CA TYR A 5 0.21 4.66 8.52
C TYR A 5 1.25 3.54 8.51
N ASP A 6 1.30 2.71 9.56
CA ASP A 6 2.21 1.57 9.64
C ASP A 6 1.75 0.50 8.65
N PHE A 7 0.46 0.16 8.65
CA PHE A 7 -0.11 -0.72 7.63
C PHE A 7 0.09 -0.20 6.21
N ILE A 8 -0.11 1.10 5.96
CA ILE A 8 0.12 1.67 4.63
C ILE A 8 1.58 1.53 4.21
N ALA A 9 2.54 1.76 5.12
CA ALA A 9 3.95 1.59 4.81
C ALA A 9 4.28 0.13 4.45
N ASP A 10 3.82 -0.82 5.25
CA ASP A 10 4.02 -2.25 5.02
C ASP A 10 3.33 -2.70 3.72
N PHE A 11 2.14 -2.19 3.46
CA PHE A 11 1.39 -2.48 2.24
C PHE A 11 2.12 -1.97 0.99
N LEU A 12 2.71 -0.78 1.04
CA LEU A 12 3.51 -0.25 -0.07
C LEU A 12 4.77 -1.07 -0.32
N VAL A 13 5.45 -1.53 0.74
CA VAL A 13 6.61 -2.43 0.63
C VAL A 13 6.20 -3.78 0.01
N PHE A 14 5.07 -4.33 0.47
CA PHE A 14 4.48 -5.54 -0.10
C PHE A 14 4.21 -5.37 -1.61
N LEU A 15 3.54 -4.30 -2.05
CA LEU A 15 3.29 -4.05 -3.47
C LEU A 15 4.56 -3.85 -4.31
N ALA A 16 5.61 -3.28 -3.72
CA ALA A 16 6.89 -3.10 -4.39
C ALA A 16 7.59 -4.43 -4.71
N ALA A 17 7.39 -5.46 -3.87
CA ALA A 17 7.92 -6.79 -4.13
C ALA A 17 7.35 -7.39 -5.43
N PHE A 18 6.04 -7.24 -5.67
CA PHE A 18 5.38 -7.74 -6.89
C PHE A 18 5.63 -6.86 -8.11
N SER A 19 5.72 -5.54 -7.93
CA SER A 19 5.96 -4.60 -9.03
C SER A 19 7.32 -4.83 -9.72
N LYS A 20 8.33 -5.34 -9.00
CA LYS A 20 9.65 -5.67 -9.57
C LYS A 20 9.62 -6.81 -10.58
N ASP A 21 8.70 -7.75 -10.40
CA ASP A 21 8.62 -8.96 -11.22
C ASP A 21 7.68 -8.79 -12.42
N GLY A 22 7.07 -7.61 -12.59
CA GLY A 22 6.06 -7.37 -13.62
C GLY A 22 4.79 -8.20 -13.45
N VAL A 23 4.62 -8.82 -12.28
CA VAL A 23 3.47 -9.66 -11.94
C VAL A 23 2.42 -8.78 -11.28
N GLU A 24 1.23 -8.74 -11.87
CA GLU A 24 0.10 -8.08 -11.22
C GLU A 24 -0.36 -8.90 -10.02
N ILE A 25 -0.49 -8.24 -8.88
CA ILE A 25 -0.94 -8.88 -7.65
C ILE A 25 -2.42 -9.28 -7.76
N LYS A 26 -2.75 -10.49 -7.29
CA LYS A 26 -4.12 -10.99 -7.27
C LYS A 26 -4.87 -10.52 -6.03
N GLU A 27 -6.17 -10.32 -6.16
CA GLU A 27 -7.06 -9.84 -5.10
C GLU A 27 -6.95 -10.67 -3.81
N ASN A 28 -6.88 -11.99 -3.93
CA ASN A 28 -6.73 -12.88 -2.77
C ASN A 28 -5.41 -12.64 -2.02
N GLN A 29 -4.31 -12.37 -2.72
CA GLN A 29 -3.02 -12.09 -2.09
C GLN A 29 -3.04 -10.77 -1.30
N VAL A 30 -3.77 -9.78 -1.81
CA VAL A 30 -3.98 -8.48 -1.14
C VAL A 30 -4.83 -8.66 0.11
N ILE A 31 -5.93 -9.41 0.01
CA ILE A 31 -6.82 -9.70 1.14
C ILE A 31 -6.10 -10.53 2.21
N ASP A 32 -5.32 -11.54 1.81
CA ASP A 32 -4.55 -12.39 2.73
C ASP A 32 -3.51 -11.56 3.50
N PHE A 33 -2.81 -10.65 2.82
CA PHE A 33 -1.86 -9.72 3.44
C PHE A 33 -2.55 -8.77 4.43
N ALA A 34 -3.68 -8.17 4.06
CA ALA A 34 -4.42 -7.29 4.96
C ALA A 34 -4.90 -8.06 6.21
N THR A 35 -5.47 -9.24 6.00
CA THR A 35 -6.01 -10.07 7.09
C THR A 35 -4.92 -10.54 8.04
N SER A 36 -3.73 -10.90 7.54
CA SER A 36 -2.60 -11.29 8.39
C SER A 36 -2.05 -10.13 9.24
N ASN A 37 -2.28 -8.89 8.81
CA ASN A 37 -1.97 -7.67 9.56
C ASN A 37 -3.16 -7.16 10.42
N GLY A 38 -4.24 -7.96 10.56
CA GLY A 38 -5.41 -7.58 11.34
C GLY A 38 -6.30 -6.50 10.68
N VAL A 39 -6.10 -6.23 9.39
CA VAL A 39 -6.82 -5.22 8.63
C VAL A 39 -8.01 -5.84 7.90
N GLY A 40 -9.20 -5.30 8.18
CA GLY A 40 -10.43 -5.73 7.51
C GLY A 40 -10.58 -5.20 6.09
N ILE A 41 -11.42 -5.86 5.30
CA ILE A 41 -11.70 -5.53 3.88
C ILE A 41 -12.03 -4.05 3.67
N GLN A 42 -12.85 -3.47 4.53
CA GLN A 42 -13.28 -2.08 4.38
C GLN A 42 -12.14 -1.07 4.61
N GLN A 43 -11.22 -1.38 5.52
CA GLN A 43 -10.04 -0.56 5.77
C GLN A 43 -9.04 -0.72 4.62
N LEU A 44 -8.79 -1.95 4.14
CA LEU A 44 -8.00 -2.20 2.94
C LEU A 44 -8.52 -1.41 1.73
N ALA A 45 -9.82 -1.53 1.44
CA ALA A 45 -10.44 -0.81 0.34
C ALA A 45 -10.30 0.71 0.47
N THR A 46 -10.44 1.23 1.68
CA THR A 46 -10.24 2.66 1.95
C THR A 46 -8.80 3.07 1.69
N SER A 47 -7.82 2.28 2.15
CA SER A 47 -6.40 2.51 1.88
C SER A 47 -6.10 2.53 0.39
N GLU A 48 -6.61 1.56 -0.37
CA GLU A 48 -6.44 1.54 -1.83
C GLU A 48 -7.07 2.76 -2.53
N VAL A 49 -8.29 3.16 -2.15
CA VAL A 49 -8.92 4.38 -2.70
C VAL A 49 -8.06 5.62 -2.43
N LEU A 50 -7.49 5.74 -1.22
CA LEU A 50 -6.63 6.86 -0.87
C LEU A 50 -5.32 6.84 -1.67
N LEU A 51 -4.67 5.69 -1.77
CA LEU A 51 -3.44 5.50 -2.55
C LEU A 51 -3.66 5.78 -4.04
N PHE A 52 -4.77 5.34 -4.60
CA PHE A 52 -5.14 5.63 -5.98
C PHE A 52 -5.36 7.13 -6.19
N THR A 53 -6.11 7.77 -5.28
CA THR A 53 -6.36 9.22 -5.31
C THR A 53 -5.06 10.02 -5.22
N ALA A 54 -4.10 9.55 -4.43
CA ALA A 54 -2.75 10.10 -4.32
C ALA A 54 -1.83 9.74 -5.52
N LYS A 55 -2.32 9.01 -6.52
CA LYS A 55 -1.58 8.54 -7.70
C LYS A 55 -0.37 7.66 -7.36
N ILE A 56 -0.47 6.90 -6.29
CA ILE A 56 0.59 5.98 -5.82
C ILE A 56 0.46 4.59 -6.45
N ILE A 57 -0.79 4.15 -6.71
CA ILE A 57 -1.13 2.89 -7.37
C ILE A 57 -1.94 3.14 -8.65
N THR A 58 -2.03 2.14 -9.54
CA THR A 58 -2.63 2.32 -10.87
C THR A 58 -4.10 1.91 -10.96
N LYS A 59 -4.64 1.14 -10.00
CA LYS A 59 -6.04 0.70 -10.01
C LYS A 59 -6.74 1.08 -8.71
N CYS A 60 -8.04 1.31 -8.83
CA CYS A 60 -8.92 1.69 -7.74
C CYS A 60 -9.96 0.58 -7.51
N PRO A 61 -10.20 0.16 -6.27
CA PRO A 61 -11.27 -0.79 -5.97
C PRO A 61 -12.62 -0.15 -6.26
N ARG A 62 -13.60 -0.99 -6.61
CA ARG A 62 -14.96 -0.52 -6.90
C ARG A 62 -15.87 -0.83 -5.72
N LYS A 63 -16.76 0.13 -5.42
CA LYS A 63 -17.86 -0.11 -4.48
C LYS A 63 -19.09 -0.55 -5.27
N VAL A 64 -19.62 -1.74 -4.96
CA VAL A 64 -20.86 -2.28 -5.52
C VAL A 64 -21.81 -2.56 -4.37
N GLY A 65 -22.88 -1.76 -4.28
CA GLY A 65 -23.78 -1.78 -3.12
C GLY A 65 -23.03 -1.42 -1.83
N THR A 66 -23.05 -2.34 -0.87
CA THR A 66 -22.37 -2.21 0.43
C THR A 66 -20.97 -2.81 0.45
N SER A 67 -20.54 -3.49 -0.62
CA SER A 67 -19.29 -4.24 -0.67
C SER A 67 -18.25 -3.59 -1.58
N PHE A 68 -16.98 -3.81 -1.27
CA PHE A 68 -15.87 -3.50 -2.17
C PHE A 68 -15.50 -4.74 -2.97
N VAL A 69 -15.18 -4.54 -4.24
CA VAL A 69 -14.76 -5.57 -5.20
C VAL A 69 -13.56 -5.07 -5.99
N ASN A 70 -12.77 -6.00 -6.52
CA ASN A 70 -11.53 -5.73 -7.22
C ASN A 70 -10.51 -5.00 -6.34
N LEU A 71 -10.22 -5.55 -5.16
CA LEU A 71 -9.12 -5.14 -4.28
C LEU A 71 -7.78 -5.57 -4.89
N CYS A 72 -7.54 -5.06 -6.09
CA CYS A 72 -6.36 -5.25 -6.89
C CYS A 72 -5.81 -3.85 -7.16
N PRO A 73 -4.81 -3.39 -6.39
CA PRO A 73 -4.25 -2.06 -6.54
C PRO A 73 -3.48 -1.88 -7.86
N GLY A 74 -3.26 -2.95 -8.62
CA GLY A 74 -2.44 -2.96 -9.82
C GLY A 74 -0.97 -2.95 -9.45
N VAL A 75 -0.24 -1.93 -9.92
CA VAL A 75 1.19 -1.75 -9.66
C VAL A 75 1.45 -0.37 -9.04
N LEU A 76 2.62 -0.21 -8.43
CA LEU A 76 3.09 1.11 -7.99
C LEU A 76 3.41 2.00 -9.20
N THR A 77 3.05 3.28 -9.10
CA THR A 77 3.54 4.32 -10.03
C THR A 77 4.98 4.71 -9.69
N ASP A 78 5.61 5.53 -10.53
CA ASP A 78 6.92 6.11 -10.21
C ASP A 78 6.93 6.87 -8.87
N ALA A 79 5.82 7.57 -8.56
CA ALA A 79 5.64 8.25 -7.29
C ALA A 79 5.57 7.26 -6.13
N GLY A 80 4.85 6.15 -6.30
CA GLY A 80 4.77 5.08 -5.31
C GLY A 80 6.11 4.38 -5.06
N LEU A 81 6.87 4.09 -6.11
CA LEU A 81 8.22 3.52 -6.00
C LEU A 81 9.17 4.47 -5.26
N ASN A 82 9.09 5.77 -5.52
CA ASN A 82 9.89 6.76 -4.81
C ASN A 82 9.50 6.87 -3.33
N LEU A 83 8.20 6.80 -3.02
CA LEU A 83 7.72 6.77 -1.64
C LEU A 83 8.24 5.54 -0.89
N VAL A 84 8.19 4.35 -1.49
CA VAL A 84 8.75 3.13 -0.90
C VAL A 84 10.23 3.29 -0.61
N LYS A 85 11.02 3.85 -1.54
CA LYS A 85 12.45 4.12 -1.32
C LYS A 85 12.68 5.06 -0.13
N GLN A 86 11.83 6.06 0.07
CA GLN A 86 11.93 6.97 1.22
C GLN A 86 11.57 6.27 2.53
N LEU A 87 10.61 5.35 2.52
CA LEU A 87 10.22 4.55 3.68
C LEU A 87 11.34 3.56 4.06
N SER A 88 11.87 2.81 3.10
CA SER A 88 13.00 1.88 3.32
C SER A 88 14.33 2.60 3.60
N GLY A 89 14.50 3.83 3.12
CA GLY A 89 15.68 4.67 3.35
C GLY A 89 15.70 5.37 4.71
N LYS A 90 14.55 5.49 5.39
CA LYS A 90 14.46 6.13 6.71
C LYS A 90 15.12 5.32 7.82
N GLU A 91 15.30 4.02 7.68
CA GLU A 91 16.12 3.23 8.64
C GLU A 91 17.59 3.71 8.69
N LYS A 92 18.13 4.32 7.63
CA LYS A 92 19.52 4.80 7.62
C LYS A 92 19.72 6.23 8.12
N ASN A 93 18.67 7.06 8.15
CA ASN A 93 18.79 8.48 8.49
C ASN A 93 18.14 8.87 9.82
N LEU A 94 17.44 7.96 10.51
CA LEU A 94 16.87 8.21 11.83
C LEU A 94 17.93 8.26 12.97
N PHE A 95 19.19 7.90 12.71
CA PHE A 95 20.30 8.00 13.68
C PHE A 95 21.29 9.15 13.42
N HIS A 96 20.99 10.09 12.51
CA HIS A 96 21.92 11.19 12.18
C HIS A 96 21.43 12.59 12.59
N TYR A 97 20.72 12.68 13.71
CA TYR A 97 20.51 13.94 14.41
C TYR A 97 20.76 13.79 15.92
N SER A 98 22.03 13.69 16.28
CA SER A 98 22.53 14.20 17.57
C SER A 98 24.02 14.49 17.45
N ASN A 99 24.34 15.69 16.98
CA ASN A 99 25.50 16.47 17.39
C ASN A 99 25.44 17.84 16.72
N LYS A 100 24.83 18.80 17.42
CA LYS A 100 25.35 20.17 17.57
C LYS A 100 24.63 20.86 18.71
#